data_AF-A0A377DM74-F1
#
_entry.id   AF-A0A377DM74-F1
#
_cell.length_a   1.000
_cell.length_b   1.000
_cell.length_c   1.000
_cell.angle_alpha   90.00
_cell.angle_beta   90.00
_cell.angle_gamma   90.00
#
_symmetry.space_group_name_H-M   'P 1'
#
loop_
_entity.id
_entity.type
_entity.pdbx_description
1 polymer ?
#
loop_
_entity_poly.entity_id
_entity_poly.type
_entity_poly.pdbx_seq_one_letter_code
_entity_poly.pdbx_strand_id
1 'polypeptide(L)'
;MLKVRDVLQQLPRNRKQRFKDAPLADLLSREDKTDCLDVVTINNKYLIKMAAVFRWAVRNDLIKKNMTEGLELKVPQRKASGARNAFSTEQVGQLLVAAKAYSQKTSGKPYHYYVTALAAITGARLNEIAQLQVKDVRTTEAGTVYIHINEDDSSLPGKSIKNAHSDRCVPLVDGAYGFILADFMRLVETRRGADGDDAMVFDGLRLMKKRLR
;
A
#
# COMPACT_ATOMS: atom_id res chain seq x y z
N MET A 1 -20.41 32.11 0.11
CA MET A 1 -19.17 31.43 -0.32
C MET A 1 -18.96 30.22 0.57
N LEU A 2 -18.72 29.03 0.00
CA LEU A 2 -18.53 27.79 0.77
C LEU A 2 -17.19 27.85 1.54
N LYS A 3 -17.27 28.04 2.88
CA LYS A 3 -16.10 28.11 3.77
C LYS A 3 -15.42 26.75 4.02
N VAL A 4 -15.94 25.67 3.45
CA VAL A 4 -15.45 24.29 3.67
C VAL A 4 -13.96 24.16 3.36
N ARG A 5 -13.51 24.76 2.26
CA ARG A 5 -12.10 24.75 1.85
C ARG A 5 -11.20 25.43 2.89
N ASP A 6 -11.63 26.56 3.41
CA ASP A 6 -10.85 27.37 4.35
C ASP A 6 -10.80 26.71 5.73
N VAL A 7 -11.88 26.02 6.12
CA VAL A 7 -11.94 25.18 7.33
C VAL A 7 -10.99 23.98 7.20
N LEU A 8 -11.03 23.25 6.08
CA LEU A 8 -10.19 22.06 5.88
C LEU A 8 -8.69 22.37 5.92
N GLN A 9 -8.27 23.55 5.44
CA GLN A 9 -6.87 23.99 5.49
C GLN A 9 -6.35 24.23 6.91
N GLN A 10 -7.24 24.49 7.86
CA GLN A 10 -6.88 24.76 9.25
C GLN A 10 -6.91 23.52 10.14
N LEU A 11 -7.37 22.38 9.60
CA LEU A 11 -7.50 21.17 10.39
C LEU A 11 -6.20 20.39 10.50
N PRO A 12 -5.87 19.85 11.68
CA PRO A 12 -4.66 19.06 11.87
C PRO A 12 -4.76 17.68 11.22
N ARG A 13 -3.60 17.18 10.78
CA ARG A 13 -3.42 15.80 10.32
C ARG A 13 -3.72 14.81 11.45
N ASN A 14 -4.24 13.64 11.08
CA ASN A 14 -4.54 12.54 12.01
C ASN A 14 -5.45 12.95 13.18
N ARG A 15 -6.39 13.89 12.96
CA ARG A 15 -7.34 14.37 13.97
C ARG A 15 -7.96 13.25 14.80
N LYS A 16 -8.46 12.20 14.16
CA LYS A 16 -9.11 11.07 14.85
C LYS A 16 -8.19 10.30 15.80
N GLN A 17 -6.87 10.39 15.65
CA GLN A 17 -5.90 9.73 16.53
C GLN A 17 -5.39 10.68 17.60
N ARG A 18 -5.11 11.94 17.23
CA ARG A 18 -4.46 12.94 18.09
C ARG A 18 -5.45 13.80 18.89
N PHE A 19 -6.68 13.91 18.43
CA PHE A 19 -7.70 14.84 18.91
C PHE A 19 -9.07 14.15 18.88
N LYS A 20 -9.18 13.01 19.58
CA LYS A 20 -10.38 12.15 19.55
C LYS A 20 -11.64 12.90 20.00
N ASP A 21 -11.52 13.67 21.08
CA ASP A 21 -12.65 14.28 21.77
C ASP A 21 -12.67 15.81 21.66
N ALA A 22 -11.67 16.39 20.99
CA ALA A 22 -11.59 17.83 20.82
C ALA A 22 -12.68 18.33 19.83
N PRO A 23 -13.51 19.29 20.24
CA PRO A 23 -14.45 19.98 19.36
C PRO A 23 -13.77 20.58 18.12
N LEU A 24 -14.53 20.67 17.03
CA LEU A 24 -14.05 21.29 15.79
C LEU A 24 -13.63 22.76 16.02
N ALA A 25 -14.38 23.49 16.86
CA ALA A 25 -14.09 24.88 17.19
C ALA A 25 -12.70 25.02 17.81
N ASP A 26 -12.40 24.23 18.83
CA ASP A 26 -11.12 24.26 19.54
C ASP A 26 -9.94 23.96 18.61
N LEU A 27 -10.12 23.05 17.66
CA LEU A 27 -9.10 22.74 16.66
C LEU A 27 -8.87 23.88 15.67
N LEU A 28 -9.91 24.64 15.33
CA LEU A 28 -9.79 25.83 14.48
C LEU A 28 -9.15 26.99 15.24
N SER A 29 -9.36 27.09 16.55
CA SER A 29 -8.77 28.12 17.42
C SER A 29 -7.30 27.91 17.74
N ARG A 30 -6.71 26.74 17.41
CA ARG A 30 -5.28 26.46 17.66
C ARG A 30 -4.38 27.47 16.95
N GLU A 31 -3.43 28.04 17.70
CA GLU A 31 -2.39 28.93 17.17
C GLU A 31 -1.39 28.19 16.28
N ASP A 32 -0.99 26.97 16.67
CA ASP A 32 -0.09 26.15 15.88
C ASP A 32 -0.83 25.47 14.71
N LYS A 33 -0.50 25.92 13.48
CA LYS A 33 -0.99 25.39 12.19
C LYS A 33 0.07 24.61 11.41
N THR A 34 1.21 24.27 12.01
CA THR A 34 2.30 23.57 11.32
C THR A 34 1.94 22.14 10.91
N ASP A 35 0.95 21.53 11.58
CA ASP A 35 0.52 20.15 11.39
C ASP A 35 -0.79 20.00 10.61
N CYS A 36 -1.20 21.02 9.84
CA CYS A 36 -2.44 21.01 9.08
C CYS A 36 -2.46 20.06 7.88
N LEU A 37 -3.67 19.69 7.44
CA LEU A 37 -3.90 18.79 6.31
C LEU A 37 -3.15 19.25 5.05
N ASP A 38 -2.50 18.30 4.38
CA ASP A 38 -1.88 18.57 3.08
C ASP A 38 -2.95 18.84 2.01
N VAL A 39 -2.67 19.77 1.10
CA VAL A 39 -3.58 20.17 0.02
C VAL A 39 -4.06 18.97 -0.81
N VAL A 40 -3.18 18.00 -1.09
CA VAL A 40 -3.54 16.78 -1.82
C VAL A 40 -4.55 15.96 -1.03
N THR A 41 -4.41 15.91 0.30
CA THR A 41 -5.39 15.23 1.16
C THR A 41 -6.74 15.94 1.14
N ILE A 42 -6.74 17.28 1.20
CA ILE A 42 -7.97 18.08 1.14
C ILE A 42 -8.73 17.79 -0.16
N ASN A 43 -8.05 17.90 -1.30
CA ASN A 43 -8.64 17.64 -2.62
C ASN A 43 -9.09 16.18 -2.77
N ASN A 44 -8.17 15.22 -2.60
CA ASN A 44 -8.40 13.82 -2.97
C ASN A 44 -9.19 13.00 -1.94
N LYS A 45 -9.42 13.53 -0.73
CA LYS A 45 -10.16 12.80 0.32
C LYS A 45 -11.47 13.47 0.69
N TYR A 46 -11.51 14.79 0.76
CA TYR A 46 -12.66 15.54 1.25
C TYR A 46 -13.44 16.17 0.10
N LEU A 47 -12.79 17.03 -0.70
CA LEU A 47 -13.47 17.78 -1.75
C LEU A 47 -13.99 16.86 -2.87
N ILE A 48 -13.24 15.82 -3.25
CA ILE A 48 -13.69 14.86 -4.28
C ILE A 48 -14.99 14.14 -3.88
N LYS A 49 -15.17 13.83 -2.60
CA LYS A 49 -16.37 13.16 -2.09
C LYS A 49 -17.56 14.11 -2.06
N MET A 50 -17.34 15.33 -1.58
CA MET A 50 -18.36 16.37 -1.60
C MET A 50 -18.80 16.65 -3.03
N ALA A 51 -17.86 16.77 -3.96
CA ALA A 51 -18.16 16.96 -5.37
C ALA A 51 -18.93 15.78 -5.98
N ALA A 52 -18.64 14.54 -5.56
CA ALA A 52 -19.41 13.38 -6.00
C ALA A 52 -20.88 13.44 -5.54
N VAL A 53 -21.14 13.82 -4.29
CA VAL A 53 -22.50 13.98 -3.76
C VAL A 53 -23.27 15.09 -4.48
N PHE A 54 -22.64 16.25 -4.70
CA PHE A 54 -23.30 17.36 -5.41
C PHE A 54 -23.55 17.02 -6.87
N ARG A 55 -22.62 16.34 -7.56
CA ARG A 55 -22.85 15.83 -8.92
C ARG A 55 -24.01 14.86 -8.97
N TRP A 56 -24.13 13.95 -7.99
CA TRP A 56 -25.27 13.05 -7.89
C TRP A 56 -26.58 13.82 -7.68
N ALA A 57 -26.59 14.82 -6.79
CA ALA A 57 -27.78 15.64 -6.52
C ALA A 57 -28.24 16.45 -7.75
N VAL A 58 -27.31 17.01 -8.53
CA VAL A 58 -27.63 17.67 -9.81
C VAL A 58 -28.24 16.70 -10.81
N ARG A 59 -27.66 15.49 -10.95
CA ARG A 59 -28.16 14.46 -11.88
C ARG A 59 -29.54 13.92 -11.54
N ASN A 60 -29.99 14.10 -10.30
CA ASN A 60 -31.31 13.69 -9.84
C ASN A 60 -32.25 14.90 -9.66
N ASP A 61 -31.89 16.05 -10.24
CA ASP A 61 -32.68 17.29 -10.20
C ASP A 61 -33.01 17.80 -8.78
N LEU A 62 -32.27 17.34 -7.76
CA LEU A 62 -32.42 17.77 -6.36
C LEU A 62 -31.86 19.16 -6.13
N ILE A 63 -30.85 19.55 -6.92
CA ILE A 63 -30.26 20.89 -6.91
C ILE A 63 -30.00 21.36 -8.35
N LYS A 64 -30.17 22.67 -8.58
CA LYS A 64 -30.00 23.27 -9.93
C LYS A 64 -28.55 23.51 -10.33
N LYS A 65 -27.63 23.58 -9.37
CA LYS A 65 -26.23 23.95 -9.62
C LYS A 65 -25.28 23.20 -8.69
N ASN A 66 -24.19 22.70 -9.26
CA ASN A 66 -23.10 22.12 -8.49
C ASN A 66 -22.28 23.22 -7.79
N MET A 67 -22.42 23.35 -6.47
CA MET A 67 -21.68 24.36 -5.69
C MET A 67 -20.23 23.97 -5.41
N THR A 68 -19.78 22.79 -5.84
CA THR A 68 -18.42 22.30 -5.59
C THR A 68 -17.44 22.56 -6.73
N GLU A 69 -17.93 23.05 -7.86
CA GLU A 69 -17.08 23.45 -8.99
C GLU A 69 -16.10 24.55 -8.56
N GLY A 70 -14.82 24.34 -8.85
CA GLY A 70 -13.75 25.29 -8.52
C GLY A 70 -13.32 25.32 -7.05
N LEU A 71 -13.81 24.41 -6.19
CA LEU A 71 -13.34 24.35 -4.79
C LEU A 71 -11.94 23.74 -4.61
N GLU A 72 -11.43 23.06 -5.63
CA GLU A 72 -10.12 22.41 -5.58
C GLU A 72 -9.01 23.43 -5.31
N LEU A 73 -8.15 23.10 -4.36
CA LEU A 73 -6.98 23.91 -4.03
C LEU A 73 -5.87 23.64 -5.03
N LYS A 74 -5.18 24.70 -5.48
CA LYS A 74 -3.98 24.54 -6.31
C LYS A 74 -2.92 23.78 -5.51
N VAL A 75 -2.56 22.58 -5.97
CA VAL A 75 -1.53 21.78 -5.32
C VAL A 75 -0.19 22.51 -5.49
N PRO A 76 0.52 22.85 -4.38
CA PRO A 76 1.85 23.42 -4.49
C PRO A 76 2.76 22.43 -5.22
N GLN A 77 3.51 22.92 -6.21
CA GLN A 77 4.55 22.12 -6.85
C GLN A 77 5.57 21.73 -5.77
N ARG A 78 5.63 20.44 -5.44
CA ARG A 78 6.66 19.95 -4.52
C ARG A 78 7.98 19.98 -5.29
N LYS A 79 8.98 20.69 -4.75
CA LYS A 79 10.36 20.60 -5.24
C LYS A 79 10.79 19.13 -5.20
N ALA A 80 11.55 18.67 -6.19
CA ALA A 80 12.09 17.31 -6.22
C ALA A 80 12.86 16.96 -4.93
N SER A 81 13.47 17.96 -4.28
CA SER A 81 14.16 17.85 -2.99
C SER A 81 13.25 17.49 -1.79
N GLY A 82 11.92 17.58 -1.94
CA GLY A 82 10.94 17.12 -0.95
C GLY A 82 10.32 15.77 -1.28
N ALA A 83 10.77 15.11 -2.34
CA ALA A 83 10.45 13.72 -2.60
C ALA A 83 11.17 12.83 -1.58
N ARG A 84 10.60 11.66 -1.29
CA ARG A 84 11.29 10.68 -0.45
C ARG A 84 12.58 10.27 -1.17
N ASN A 85 13.72 10.43 -0.51
CA ASN A 85 14.98 9.92 -1.03
C ASN A 85 14.88 8.41 -1.18
N ALA A 86 15.26 7.90 -2.34
CA ALA A 86 15.42 6.46 -2.54
C ALA A 86 16.54 5.95 -1.62
N PHE A 87 16.39 4.73 -1.13
CA PHE A 87 17.48 4.06 -0.43
C PHE A 87 18.62 3.79 -1.40
N SER A 88 19.87 3.95 -0.92
CA SER A 88 21.03 3.47 -1.66
C SER A 88 21.09 1.93 -1.61
N THR A 89 21.84 1.32 -2.54
CA THR A 89 22.04 -0.14 -2.59
C THR A 89 22.57 -0.67 -1.25
N GLU A 90 23.47 0.07 -0.60
CA GLU A 90 24.06 -0.27 0.69
C GLU A 90 23.01 -0.22 1.80
N GLN A 91 22.15 0.80 1.81
CA GLN A 91 21.07 0.92 2.77
C GLN A 91 20.04 -0.20 2.61
N VAL A 92 19.73 -0.62 1.37
CA VAL A 92 18.87 -1.79 1.12
C VAL A 92 19.52 -3.06 1.67
N GLY A 93 20.82 -3.28 1.42
CA GLY A 93 21.56 -4.41 1.98
C GLY A 93 21.49 -4.44 3.52
N GLN A 94 21.76 -3.31 4.17
CA GLN A 94 21.66 -3.17 5.63
C GLN A 94 20.24 -3.47 6.15
N LEU A 95 19.21 -2.99 5.45
CA LEU A 95 17.82 -3.25 5.79
C LEU A 95 17.50 -4.76 5.72
N LEU A 96 17.96 -5.45 4.67
CA LEU A 96 17.72 -6.88 4.51
C LEU A 96 18.47 -7.72 5.55
N VAL A 97 19.70 -7.34 5.90
CA VAL A 97 20.44 -7.98 7.00
C VAL A 97 19.67 -7.82 8.32
N ALA A 98 19.21 -6.61 8.62
CA ALA A 98 18.42 -6.34 9.81
C ALA A 98 17.08 -7.10 9.80
N ALA A 99 16.40 -7.18 8.65
CA ALA A 99 15.16 -7.92 8.48
C ALA A 99 15.37 -9.43 8.69
N LYS A 100 16.47 -9.98 8.18
CA LYS A 100 16.86 -11.39 8.39
C LYS A 100 17.10 -11.66 9.87
N ALA A 101 17.91 -10.84 10.55
CA ALA A 101 18.16 -10.96 11.97
C ALA A 101 16.86 -10.84 12.80
N TYR A 102 15.95 -9.93 12.41
CA TYR A 102 14.64 -9.80 13.06
C TYR A 102 13.76 -11.02 12.87
N SER A 103 13.75 -11.63 11.67
CA SER A 103 12.95 -12.82 11.37
C SER A 103 13.31 -14.04 12.23
N GLN A 104 14.53 -14.08 12.77
CA GLN A 104 15.05 -15.15 13.62
C GLN A 104 14.80 -14.94 15.12
N LYS A 105 14.32 -13.76 15.54
CA LYS A 105 13.94 -13.50 16.94
C LYS A 105 12.67 -14.26 17.30
N THR A 106 12.38 -14.41 18.60
CA THR A 106 11.15 -15.06 19.10
C THR A 106 9.86 -14.40 18.59
N SER A 107 9.87 -13.07 18.41
CA SER A 107 8.76 -12.31 17.82
C SER A 107 8.81 -12.23 16.29
N GLY A 108 9.90 -12.72 15.69
CA GLY A 108 10.13 -12.76 14.26
C GLY A 108 9.29 -13.82 13.57
N LYS A 109 9.04 -13.61 12.28
CA LYS A 109 8.40 -14.56 11.39
C LYS A 109 9.15 -14.54 10.05
N PRO A 110 9.19 -15.65 9.30
CA PRO A 110 9.89 -15.72 8.02
C PRO A 110 9.48 -14.61 7.03
N TYR A 111 8.19 -14.23 7.04
CA TYR A 111 7.67 -13.20 6.15
C TYR A 111 8.28 -11.81 6.41
N HIS A 112 8.78 -11.49 7.62
CA HIS A 112 9.44 -10.20 7.87
C HIS A 112 10.70 -10.01 7.03
N TYR A 113 11.42 -11.10 6.75
CA TYR A 113 12.57 -11.09 5.85
C TYR A 113 12.13 -11.23 4.39
N TYR A 114 11.42 -12.31 4.06
CA TYR A 114 11.14 -12.65 2.66
C TYR A 114 10.27 -11.62 1.95
N VAL A 115 9.28 -11.03 2.63
CA VAL A 115 8.46 -9.97 2.01
C VAL A 115 9.32 -8.76 1.67
N THR A 116 10.24 -8.38 2.55
CA THR A 116 11.15 -7.25 2.34
C THR A 116 12.16 -7.56 1.23
N ALA A 117 12.72 -8.77 1.20
CA ALA A 117 13.67 -9.20 0.18
C ALA A 117 13.02 -9.26 -1.21
N LEU A 118 11.84 -9.88 -1.33
CA LEU A 118 11.09 -9.94 -2.58
C LEU A 118 10.71 -8.54 -3.07
N ALA A 119 10.33 -7.62 -2.18
CA ALA A 119 10.04 -6.24 -2.55
C ALA A 119 11.27 -5.51 -3.10
N ALA A 120 12.44 -5.74 -2.51
CA ALA A 120 13.70 -5.15 -2.97
C ALA A 120 14.15 -5.70 -4.33
N ILE A 121 13.96 -7.00 -4.59
CA ILE A 121 14.36 -7.66 -5.83
C ILE A 121 13.41 -7.35 -6.98
N THR A 122 12.10 -7.42 -6.71
CA THR A 122 11.06 -7.42 -7.77
C THR A 122 10.37 -6.08 -7.95
N GLY A 123 10.55 -5.15 -7.00
CA GLY A 123 9.80 -3.89 -6.96
C GLY A 123 8.29 -4.09 -6.73
N ALA A 124 7.86 -5.29 -6.34
CA ALA A 124 6.45 -5.59 -6.12
C ALA A 124 5.89 -4.86 -4.90
N ARG A 125 4.59 -4.54 -4.95
CA ARG A 125 3.91 -3.91 -3.83
C ARG A 125 3.77 -4.91 -2.68
N LEU A 126 3.75 -4.40 -1.45
CA LEU A 126 3.60 -5.23 -0.25
C LEU A 126 2.45 -6.24 -0.35
N ASN A 127 1.26 -5.78 -0.79
CA ASN A 127 0.10 -6.66 -0.94
C ASN A 127 0.28 -7.73 -2.04
N GLU A 128 1.02 -7.42 -3.11
CA GLU A 128 1.27 -8.39 -4.19
C GLU A 128 2.12 -9.56 -3.67
N ILE A 129 3.07 -9.28 -2.78
CA ILE A 129 3.93 -10.31 -2.17
C ILE A 129 3.20 -11.03 -1.03
N ALA A 130 2.43 -10.30 -0.21
CA ALA A 130 1.72 -10.85 0.92
C ALA A 130 0.62 -11.85 0.54
N GLN A 131 0.08 -11.75 -0.68
CA GLN A 131 -0.97 -12.62 -1.22
C GLN A 131 -0.43 -13.75 -2.12
N LEU A 132 0.89 -13.93 -2.19
CA LEU A 132 1.52 -14.91 -3.05
C LEU A 132 1.16 -16.34 -2.59
N GLN A 133 0.67 -17.15 -3.52
CA GLN A 133 0.41 -18.57 -3.30
C GLN A 133 1.58 -19.42 -3.80
N VAL A 134 1.66 -20.66 -3.33
CA VAL A 134 2.70 -21.61 -3.75
C VAL A 134 2.69 -21.80 -5.27
N LYS A 135 1.51 -21.89 -5.91
CA LYS A 135 1.33 -21.97 -7.37
C LYS A 135 1.83 -20.75 -8.16
N ASP A 136 2.03 -19.60 -7.50
CA ASP A 136 2.53 -18.38 -8.14
C ASP A 136 4.05 -18.37 -8.23
N VAL A 137 4.76 -19.22 -7.47
CA VAL A 137 6.21 -19.39 -7.57
C VAL A 137 6.49 -20.51 -8.56
N ARG A 138 7.12 -20.18 -9.69
CA ARG A 138 7.28 -21.08 -10.82
C ARG A 138 8.70 -21.05 -11.34
N THR A 139 9.07 -22.11 -12.05
CA THR A 139 10.36 -22.23 -12.72
C THR A 139 10.11 -22.37 -14.21
N THR A 140 10.83 -21.59 -15.01
CA THR A 140 10.84 -21.74 -16.48
C THR A 140 11.56 -23.02 -16.89
N GLU A 141 11.37 -23.46 -18.13
CA GLU A 141 12.10 -24.62 -18.68
C GLU A 141 13.63 -24.43 -18.63
N ALA A 142 14.10 -23.18 -18.73
CA ALA A 142 15.51 -22.81 -18.62
C ALA A 142 16.02 -22.77 -17.16
N GLY A 143 15.20 -23.11 -16.16
CA GLY A 143 15.58 -23.15 -14.75
C GLY A 143 15.49 -21.81 -14.00
N THR A 144 15.04 -20.73 -14.65
CA THR A 144 14.86 -19.44 -13.96
C THR A 144 13.60 -19.47 -13.12
N VAL A 145 13.74 -19.24 -11.81
CA VAL A 145 12.62 -19.09 -10.88
C VAL A 145 12.04 -17.68 -10.98
N TYR A 146 10.71 -17.58 -10.98
CA TYR A 146 9.98 -16.32 -11.02
C TYR A 146 8.74 -16.36 -10.14
N ILE A 147 8.25 -15.17 -9.77
CA ILE A 147 6.93 -14.99 -9.18
C ILE A 147 5.96 -14.49 -10.24
N HIS A 148 4.80 -15.13 -10.34
CA HIS A 148 3.69 -14.63 -11.15
C HIS A 148 2.78 -13.77 -10.27
N ILE A 149 2.84 -12.46 -10.46
CA ILE A 149 1.93 -11.53 -9.81
C ILE A 149 0.67 -11.47 -10.67
N ASN A 150 -0.45 -11.95 -10.13
CA ASN A 150 -1.73 -12.06 -10.83
C ASN A 150 -2.91 -11.72 -9.90
N GLU A 151 -4.11 -11.70 -10.47
CA GLU A 151 -5.38 -11.51 -9.77
C GLU A 151 -6.27 -12.76 -9.73
N ASP A 152 -5.67 -13.95 -9.88
CA ASP A 152 -6.40 -15.21 -9.76
C ASP A 152 -6.89 -15.42 -8.31
N ASP A 153 -8.16 -15.08 -8.07
CA ASP A 153 -8.81 -15.20 -6.77
C ASP A 153 -9.62 -16.50 -6.61
N SER A 154 -9.51 -17.43 -7.58
CA SER A 154 -10.25 -18.70 -7.60
C SER A 154 -10.04 -19.53 -6.33
N SER A 155 -8.80 -19.58 -5.84
CA SER A 155 -8.43 -20.30 -4.62
C SER A 155 -8.06 -19.39 -3.45
N LEU A 156 -7.97 -18.08 -3.67
CA LEU A 156 -7.73 -17.09 -2.61
C LEU A 156 -8.67 -15.89 -2.77
N PRO A 157 -9.90 -15.97 -2.23
CA PRO A 157 -10.87 -14.90 -2.33
C PRO A 157 -10.32 -13.57 -1.79
N GLY A 158 -10.35 -12.55 -2.65
CA GLY A 158 -9.86 -11.21 -2.31
C GLY A 158 -8.42 -10.92 -2.75
N LYS A 159 -7.74 -11.86 -3.40
CA LYS A 159 -6.51 -11.57 -4.17
C LYS A 159 -6.82 -10.47 -5.18
N SER A 160 -5.96 -9.46 -5.24
CA SER A 160 -6.23 -8.30 -6.10
C SER A 160 -4.94 -7.60 -6.44
N ILE A 161 -4.83 -7.22 -7.70
CA ILE A 161 -3.83 -6.25 -8.16
C ILE A 161 -4.48 -4.89 -8.36
N LYS A 162 -3.66 -3.84 -8.51
CA LYS A 162 -4.17 -2.47 -8.61
C LYS A 162 -4.84 -2.17 -9.96
N ASN A 163 -4.35 -2.79 -11.04
CA ASN A 163 -4.84 -2.65 -12.41
C ASN A 163 -4.39 -3.87 -13.23
N ALA A 164 -5.07 -4.16 -14.35
CA ALA A 164 -4.75 -5.30 -15.22
C ALA A 164 -3.27 -5.32 -15.67
N HIS A 165 -2.67 -4.15 -15.90
CA HIS A 165 -1.24 -4.03 -16.23
C HIS A 165 -0.26 -4.40 -15.09
N SER A 166 -0.76 -4.71 -13.90
CA SER A 166 0.06 -5.24 -12.82
C SER A 166 0.26 -6.75 -12.91
N ASP A 167 -0.47 -7.46 -13.78
CA ASP A 167 -0.23 -8.89 -14.06
C ASP A 167 1.11 -9.05 -14.78
N ARG A 168 2.05 -9.78 -14.17
CA ARG A 168 3.41 -9.94 -14.68
C ARG A 168 4.15 -11.10 -14.03
N CYS A 169 5.07 -11.71 -14.79
CA CYS A 169 6.07 -12.63 -14.27
C CYS A 169 7.36 -11.86 -13.94
N VAL A 170 7.87 -11.99 -12.72
CA VAL A 170 9.10 -11.30 -12.28
C VAL A 170 10.14 -12.33 -11.83
N PRO A 171 11.34 -12.37 -12.45
CA PRO A 171 12.37 -13.32 -12.06
C PRO A 171 12.91 -13.04 -10.65
N LEU A 172 13.28 -14.10 -9.94
CA LEU A 172 13.97 -14.02 -8.66
C LEU A 172 15.47 -14.18 -8.91
N VAL A 173 16.23 -13.10 -8.69
CA VAL A 173 17.69 -13.08 -8.89
C VAL A 173 18.38 -13.59 -7.63
N ASP A 174 19.06 -14.73 -7.73
CA ASP A 174 19.84 -15.29 -6.62
C ASP A 174 21.04 -14.38 -6.27
N GLY A 175 21.38 -14.33 -4.98
CA GLY A 175 22.44 -13.46 -4.44
C GLY A 175 22.10 -11.97 -4.35
N ALA A 176 21.02 -11.50 -4.98
CA ALA A 176 20.62 -10.10 -4.97
C ALA A 176 20.41 -9.60 -3.53
N TYR A 177 21.21 -8.64 -3.10
CA TYR A 177 21.19 -8.10 -1.72
C TYR A 177 21.35 -9.17 -0.62
N GLY A 178 22.03 -10.29 -0.93
CA GLY A 178 22.19 -11.42 0.00
C GLY A 178 20.98 -12.35 0.10
N PHE A 179 20.02 -12.23 -0.83
CA PHE A 179 18.94 -13.21 -1.00
C PHE A 179 19.51 -14.56 -1.45
N ILE A 180 19.00 -15.63 -0.85
CA ILE A 180 19.39 -17.01 -1.17
C ILE A 180 18.15 -17.69 -1.73
N LEU A 181 18.13 -17.90 -3.04
CA LEU A 181 16.98 -18.46 -3.74
C LEU A 181 16.68 -19.88 -3.25
N ALA A 182 17.71 -20.69 -2.99
CA ALA A 182 17.55 -22.05 -2.50
C ALA A 182 16.82 -22.11 -1.13
N ASP A 183 17.07 -21.16 -0.24
CA ASP A 183 16.38 -21.08 1.06
C ASP A 183 14.91 -20.68 0.89
N PHE A 184 14.62 -19.76 -0.03
CA PHE A 184 13.25 -19.38 -0.36
C PHE A 184 12.48 -20.55 -1.00
N MET A 185 13.09 -21.25 -1.95
CA MET A 185 12.46 -22.42 -2.58
C MET A 185 12.20 -23.53 -1.57
N ARG A 186 13.08 -23.75 -0.60
CA ARG A 186 12.82 -24.70 0.50
C ARG A 186 11.59 -24.31 1.32
N LEU A 187 11.41 -23.03 1.61
CA LEU A 187 10.19 -22.54 2.27
C LEU A 187 8.95 -22.84 1.41
N VAL A 188 9.00 -22.53 0.11
CA VAL A 188 7.88 -22.76 -0.83
C VAL A 188 7.52 -24.25 -0.91
N GLU A 189 8.51 -25.12 -1.07
CA GLU A 189 8.29 -26.58 -1.15
C GLU A 189 7.81 -27.17 0.17
N THR A 190 8.27 -26.63 1.31
CA THR A 190 7.72 -27.02 2.62
C THR A 190 6.23 -26.69 2.71
N ARG A 191 5.81 -25.53 2.17
CA ARG A 191 4.39 -25.15 2.11
C ARG A 191 3.60 -25.99 1.12
N ARG A 192 4.19 -26.26 -0.06
CA ARG A 192 3.60 -27.13 -1.08
C ARG A 192 3.27 -28.51 -0.51
N GLY A 193 4.21 -29.11 0.20
CA GLY A 193 4.04 -30.45 0.78
C GLY A 193 3.05 -30.49 1.96
N ALA A 194 2.94 -29.41 2.73
CA ALA A 194 2.05 -29.36 3.90
C ALA A 194 0.60 -28.98 3.55
N ASP A 195 0.43 -27.95 2.71
CA ASP A 195 -0.84 -27.25 2.53
C ASP A 195 -1.31 -27.21 1.06
N GLY A 196 -0.49 -27.70 0.12
CA GLY A 196 -0.79 -27.74 -1.31
C GLY A 196 -0.47 -26.45 -2.07
N ASP A 197 -0.84 -26.44 -3.35
CA ASP A 197 -0.49 -25.37 -4.31
C ASP A 197 -1.25 -24.06 -4.10
N ASP A 198 -2.45 -24.15 -3.55
CA ASP A 198 -3.31 -23.00 -3.27
C ASP A 198 -2.98 -22.33 -1.93
N ALA A 199 -2.06 -22.88 -1.15
CA ALA A 199 -1.64 -22.30 0.11
C ALA A 199 -0.90 -20.98 -0.11
N MET A 200 -1.08 -20.02 0.80
CA MET A 200 -0.24 -18.82 0.84
C MET A 200 1.19 -19.20 1.24
N VAL A 201 2.18 -18.62 0.54
CA VAL A 201 3.60 -18.78 0.90
C VAL A 201 3.86 -18.28 2.33
N PHE A 202 3.11 -17.26 2.76
CA PHE A 202 3.20 -16.64 4.08
C PHE A 202 1.91 -16.81 4.89
N ASP A 203 1.73 -17.98 5.50
CA ASP A 203 0.58 -18.36 6.35
C ASP A 203 0.23 -17.39 7.49
N GLY A 204 1.21 -16.68 8.04
CA GLY A 204 1.02 -15.71 9.11
C GLY A 204 0.43 -14.37 8.65
N LEU A 205 0.28 -14.16 7.34
CA LEU A 205 -0.35 -12.97 6.77
C LEU A 205 -1.83 -13.26 6.49
N ARG A 206 -2.64 -12.20 6.48
CA ARG A 206 -4.07 -12.28 6.17
C ARG A 206 -4.43 -11.20 5.17
N LEU A 207 -5.21 -11.56 4.15
CA LEU A 207 -5.80 -10.58 3.27
C LEU A 207 -6.82 -9.74 4.05
N MET A 208 -6.70 -8.43 3.95
CA MET A 208 -7.74 -7.55 4.46
C MET A 208 -8.99 -7.77 3.62
N LYS A 209 -10.10 -8.21 4.25
CA LYS A 209 -11.42 -8.25 3.60
C LYS A 209 -11.65 -6.91 2.92
N LYS A 210 -11.91 -6.92 1.60
CA LYS A 210 -12.44 -5.74 0.89
C LYS A 210 -13.72 -5.35 1.65
N ARG A 211 -13.67 -4.25 2.42
CA ARG A 211 -14.90 -3.63 2.91
C ARG A 211 -15.66 -3.23 1.65
N LEU A 212 -16.80 -3.89 1.40
CA LEU A 212 -17.77 -3.47 0.40
C LEU A 212 -17.92 -1.96 0.53
N ARG A 213 -17.61 -1.24 -0.54
CA ARG A 213 -17.75 0.21 -0.62
C ARG A 213 -19.17 0.55 -1.02
#